data_AF-A0AAF0CTC9-F1
#
_entry.id   AF-A0AAF0CTC9-F1
#
_cell.length_a   1.000
_cell.length_b   1.000
_cell.length_c   1.000
_cell.angle_alpha   90.00
_cell.angle_beta   90.00
_cell.angle_gamma   90.00
#
_symmetry.space_group_name_H-M   'P 1'
#
loop_
_entity.id
_entity.type
_entity.pdbx_description
1 polymer ?
#
loop_
_entity_poly.entity_id
_entity_poly.type
_entity_poly.pdbx_seq_one_letter_code
_entity_poly.pdbx_strand_id
1 'polypeptide(L)'
;MKRVTRMIVLFLSLVCLSSCGLLEKELPIISDIAELGTVKTDKITDDVTRTVTIIKFKPKEYFQNKTRTYPFSQAEVTIFYKVGKALKPLLHTQFNQQGELKNELLKDVPQGVQTLYFSIKLGNKKMGYITQPNNSPYNFVIPYTITDKTSEINDEFLTSFKQSEKKKLAFRYHSANRALNYYVQVYEDQVASVSLAKKILNNKTDVRFKPIDIVWEYDFEKGRGNGFYRKGYQKAGKPNIVVRNGDNFEDDYLLKEILHEWAHWNMFCLLGDKMAPQGYQKHNTYNDITGVSYKEGWALFQTTRYNNGYHWAKRHDLQVQTLINDDGMPIYGRSTNKTVRGILMDLFDKSNVDETFDITQSFKLDTVTLAKKSQLAEGIMYLAMIESKATTLAEYLTYIETNYVNTANEKKRYQLLLKINGLSDVGEFTLGEIKEN
;
A
#
# COMPACT_ATOMS: atom_id res chain seq x y z
N MET A 1 -4.62 -61.98 9.97
CA MET A 1 -3.77 -62.44 8.85
C MET A 1 -3.61 -61.26 7.88
N LYS A 2 -2.43 -60.86 7.36
CA LYS A 2 -1.54 -61.55 6.38
C LYS A 2 -2.34 -61.95 5.10
N ARG A 3 -1.91 -61.83 3.84
CA ARG A 3 -0.73 -61.29 3.09
C ARG A 3 -1.12 -61.36 1.57
N VAL A 4 -0.56 -60.66 0.56
CA VAL A 4 0.49 -59.60 0.46
C VAL A 4 0.38 -58.86 -0.92
N THR A 5 0.79 -57.59 -0.96
CA THR A 5 1.51 -56.82 -2.02
C THR A 5 1.59 -57.33 -3.48
N ARG A 6 1.49 -56.40 -4.45
CA ARG A 6 2.46 -56.31 -5.57
C ARG A 6 2.83 -54.86 -5.90
N MET A 7 4.08 -54.67 -6.33
CA MET A 7 4.80 -53.39 -6.42
C MET A 7 5.10 -53.01 -7.88
N ILE A 8 5.10 -51.71 -8.14
CA ILE A 8 6.09 -50.93 -8.94
C ILE A 8 6.77 -51.61 -10.14
N VAL A 9 6.62 -50.99 -11.32
CA VAL A 9 7.75 -50.71 -12.22
C VAL A 9 7.66 -49.24 -12.67
N LEU A 10 8.72 -48.46 -12.42
CA LEU A 10 8.95 -47.18 -13.07
C LEU A 10 9.38 -47.41 -14.52
N PHE A 11 8.97 -46.53 -15.44
CA PHE A 11 9.84 -46.16 -16.55
C PHE A 11 9.80 -44.65 -16.80
N LEU A 12 10.98 -44.03 -16.78
CA LEU A 12 11.17 -42.67 -17.27
C LEU A 12 11.15 -42.68 -18.80
N SER A 13 10.52 -41.68 -19.40
CA SER A 13 10.95 -41.17 -20.71
C SER A 13 10.73 -39.66 -20.75
N LEU A 14 11.83 -38.93 -20.62
CA LEU A 14 11.90 -37.48 -20.67
C LEU A 14 12.07 -37.03 -22.13
N VAL A 15 11.07 -36.36 -22.73
CA VAL A 15 11.24 -35.58 -23.97
C VAL A 15 10.43 -34.29 -23.88
N CYS A 16 11.03 -33.20 -24.36
CA CYS A 16 10.54 -31.83 -24.29
C CYS A 16 9.41 -31.51 -25.30
N LEU A 17 8.90 -30.27 -25.17
CA LEU A 17 7.98 -29.55 -26.07
C LEU A 17 6.51 -29.98 -25.92
N SER A 18 5.51 -29.08 -25.93
CA SER A 18 5.54 -27.68 -26.38
C SER A 18 4.76 -26.72 -25.47
N SER A 19 5.30 -25.52 -25.31
CA SER A 19 4.65 -24.38 -24.66
C SER A 19 3.61 -23.73 -25.57
N CYS A 20 2.34 -24.14 -25.46
CA CYS A 20 1.20 -23.40 -26.02
C CYS A 20 -0.08 -23.76 -25.23
N GLY A 21 -0.72 -22.80 -24.55
CA GLY A 21 -1.94 -23.08 -23.76
C GLY A 21 -2.22 -22.23 -22.52
N LEU A 22 -1.59 -21.05 -22.36
CA LEU A 22 -1.77 -20.18 -21.17
C LEU A 22 -2.18 -18.73 -21.49
N LEU A 23 -2.89 -18.51 -22.62
CA LEU A 23 -3.31 -17.18 -23.07
C LEU A 23 -4.83 -16.94 -23.16
N GLU A 24 -5.67 -17.94 -22.86
CA GLU A 24 -7.15 -17.80 -22.92
C GLU A 24 -7.82 -17.34 -21.61
N LYS A 25 -7.07 -17.10 -20.53
CA LYS A 25 -7.65 -16.63 -19.26
C LYS A 25 -7.63 -15.10 -19.14
N GLU A 26 -8.84 -14.55 -19.00
CA GLU A 26 -9.17 -13.16 -18.64
C GLU A 26 -8.94 -12.05 -19.69
N LEU A 27 -9.46 -12.25 -20.90
CA LEU A 27 -9.98 -11.10 -21.66
C LEU A 27 -11.24 -10.57 -20.95
N PRO A 28 -11.34 -9.26 -20.65
CA PRO A 28 -12.45 -8.73 -19.87
C PRO A 28 -13.74 -8.65 -20.69
N ILE A 29 -14.86 -9.02 -20.07
CA ILE A 29 -16.19 -8.91 -20.69
C ILE A 29 -16.53 -7.42 -20.81
N ILE A 30 -16.66 -6.92 -22.05
CA ILE A 30 -16.76 -5.48 -22.35
C ILE A 30 -18.03 -4.83 -21.77
N SER A 31 -19.08 -5.59 -21.44
CA SER A 31 -20.36 -5.05 -20.95
C SER A 31 -20.27 -4.22 -19.66
N ASP A 32 -19.28 -4.50 -18.80
CA ASP A 32 -19.08 -3.81 -17.52
C ASP A 32 -17.83 -2.88 -17.51
N ILE A 33 -17.21 -2.67 -18.67
CA ILE A 33 -16.02 -1.82 -18.78
C ILE A 33 -16.42 -0.37 -19.02
N ALA A 34 -15.86 0.55 -18.23
CA ALA A 34 -15.92 1.97 -18.53
C ALA A 34 -14.94 2.30 -19.67
N GLU A 35 -15.42 2.26 -20.93
CA GLU A 35 -14.64 2.64 -22.10
C GLU A 35 -14.39 4.17 -22.17
N LEU A 36 -13.13 4.57 -22.33
CA LEU A 36 -12.69 5.97 -22.40
C LEU A 36 -12.53 6.45 -23.85
N GLY A 37 -13.60 6.42 -24.66
CA GLY A 37 -13.50 6.90 -26.04
C GLY A 37 -14.71 6.64 -26.92
N THR A 38 -14.47 6.57 -28.23
CA THR A 38 -15.49 6.30 -29.26
C THR A 38 -14.97 5.18 -30.15
N VAL A 39 -15.70 4.07 -30.25
CA VAL A 39 -15.25 2.86 -30.96
C VAL A 39 -15.40 3.04 -32.48
N LYS A 40 -14.35 2.71 -33.22
CA LYS A 40 -14.41 2.40 -34.66
C LYS A 40 -14.17 0.91 -34.87
N THR A 41 -14.88 0.32 -35.82
CA THR A 41 -14.68 -1.06 -36.28
C THR A 41 -13.88 -1.05 -37.58
N ASP A 42 -12.64 -1.52 -37.50
CA ASP A 42 -11.73 -1.59 -38.66
C ASP A 42 -12.13 -2.76 -39.57
N LYS A 43 -12.04 -2.56 -40.90
CA LYS A 43 -12.12 -3.65 -41.89
C LYS A 43 -10.70 -4.14 -42.16
N ILE A 44 -10.37 -5.34 -41.67
CA ILE A 44 -9.00 -5.86 -41.66
C ILE A 44 -8.89 -7.05 -42.61
N THR A 45 -7.80 -7.11 -43.37
CA THR A 45 -7.27 -8.31 -44.02
C THR A 45 -6.02 -8.73 -43.28
N ASP A 46 -6.01 -9.91 -42.65
CA ASP A 46 -5.02 -10.30 -41.64
C ASP A 46 -3.61 -10.64 -42.20
N ASP A 47 -3.44 -10.71 -43.53
CA ASP A 47 -2.26 -11.30 -44.18
C ASP A 47 -0.98 -10.44 -44.15
N VAL A 48 -1.07 -9.16 -43.77
CA VAL A 48 0.09 -8.25 -43.69
C VAL A 48 0.13 -7.57 -42.33
N THR A 49 1.20 -7.83 -41.57
CA THR A 49 1.42 -7.28 -40.23
C THR A 49 2.55 -6.24 -40.19
N ARG A 50 2.62 -5.52 -39.06
CA ARG A 50 3.68 -4.58 -38.69
C ARG A 50 4.03 -4.76 -37.21
N THR A 51 5.24 -4.36 -36.84
CA THR A 51 5.59 -4.12 -35.42
C THR A 51 5.24 -2.67 -35.09
N VAL A 52 4.65 -2.41 -33.92
CA VAL A 52 4.42 -1.08 -33.35
C VAL A 52 5.27 -0.91 -32.09
N THR A 53 6.11 0.13 -32.05
CA THR A 53 7.04 0.42 -30.96
C THR A 53 6.43 1.43 -29.99
N ILE A 54 6.32 1.09 -28.71
CA ILE A 54 5.99 2.05 -27.67
C ILE A 54 7.28 2.63 -27.12
N ILE A 55 7.68 3.80 -27.62
CA ILE A 55 8.78 4.59 -27.06
C ILE A 55 8.35 5.13 -25.68
N LYS A 56 7.14 5.70 -25.62
CA LYS A 56 6.51 6.19 -24.40
C LYS A 56 4.99 6.19 -24.53
N PHE A 57 4.29 5.67 -23.54
CA PHE A 57 2.84 5.84 -23.41
C PHE A 57 2.51 6.16 -21.94
N LYS A 58 2.01 7.38 -21.70
CA LYS A 58 1.73 7.89 -20.34
C LYS A 58 0.36 8.60 -20.26
N PRO A 59 -0.74 7.85 -20.17
CA PRO A 59 -2.04 8.40 -19.83
C PRO A 59 -2.08 8.86 -18.37
N LYS A 60 -2.60 10.06 -18.12
CA LYS A 60 -3.00 10.54 -16.78
C LYS A 60 -4.50 10.78 -16.75
N GLU A 61 -5.19 10.23 -15.77
CA GLU A 61 -6.63 10.40 -15.63
C GLU A 61 -6.96 11.66 -14.81
N TYR A 62 -8.04 12.35 -15.20
CA TYR A 62 -8.62 13.47 -14.46
C TYR A 62 -10.15 13.43 -14.52
N PHE A 63 -10.81 13.95 -13.49
CA PHE A 63 -12.27 14.00 -13.45
C PHE A 63 -12.84 15.35 -13.91
N GLN A 64 -12.64 16.41 -13.12
CA GLN A 64 -13.14 17.76 -13.42
C GLN A 64 -12.02 18.80 -13.53
N ASN A 65 -10.99 18.71 -12.70
CA ASN A 65 -9.86 19.63 -12.72
C ASN A 65 -8.65 19.00 -13.43
N LYS A 66 -8.26 19.58 -14.57
CA LYS A 66 -7.09 19.14 -15.36
C LYS A 66 -5.73 19.38 -14.69
N THR A 67 -5.66 20.12 -13.58
CA THR A 67 -4.42 20.25 -12.78
C THR A 67 -4.25 19.14 -11.74
N ARG A 68 -5.32 18.40 -11.42
CA ARG A 68 -5.30 17.30 -10.45
C ARG A 68 -5.50 15.97 -11.18
N THR A 69 -4.37 15.41 -11.62
CA THR A 69 -4.32 14.25 -12.53
C THR A 69 -3.56 13.10 -11.90
N TYR A 70 -4.04 11.86 -12.06
CA TYR A 70 -3.42 10.67 -11.49
C TYR A 70 -2.92 9.72 -12.60
N PRO A 71 -1.62 9.40 -12.67
CA PRO A 71 -1.09 8.38 -13.58
C PRO A 71 -1.58 6.97 -13.20
N PHE A 72 -1.55 6.02 -14.12
CA PHE A 72 -1.86 4.61 -13.86
C PHE A 72 -0.64 3.86 -13.29
N SER A 73 0.00 4.40 -12.25
CA SER A 73 1.26 3.89 -11.71
C SER A 73 1.17 2.44 -11.23
N GLN A 74 2.16 1.62 -11.61
CA GLN A 74 2.24 0.19 -11.28
C GLN A 74 1.02 -0.66 -11.68
N ALA A 75 0.12 -0.18 -12.55
CA ALA A 75 -1.05 -0.91 -13.00
C ALA A 75 -0.71 -1.98 -14.06
N GLU A 76 -1.29 -3.18 -13.95
CA GLU A 76 -1.23 -4.20 -15.00
C GLU A 76 -2.00 -3.74 -16.24
N VAL A 77 -1.42 -3.94 -17.43
CA VAL A 77 -2.03 -3.54 -18.70
C VAL A 77 -1.95 -4.63 -19.75
N THR A 78 -3.08 -4.88 -20.40
CA THR A 78 -3.18 -5.77 -21.57
C THR A 78 -3.51 -4.92 -22.79
N ILE A 79 -2.63 -4.96 -23.79
CA ILE A 79 -2.75 -4.23 -25.04
C ILE A 79 -3.32 -5.20 -26.08
N PHE A 80 -4.38 -4.79 -26.78
CA PHE A 80 -5.09 -5.63 -27.75
C PHE A 80 -5.70 -4.81 -28.89
N TYR A 81 -6.10 -5.47 -29.97
CA TYR A 81 -6.94 -4.89 -31.01
C TYR A 81 -8.26 -5.67 -31.16
N LYS A 82 -9.24 -5.11 -31.87
CA LYS A 82 -10.56 -5.73 -32.10
C LYS A 82 -10.70 -6.11 -33.58
N VAL A 83 -11.07 -7.36 -33.88
CA VAL A 83 -11.45 -7.81 -35.23
C VAL A 83 -12.90 -8.26 -35.19
N GLY A 84 -13.82 -7.43 -35.69
CA GLY A 84 -15.25 -7.62 -35.45
C GLY A 84 -15.58 -7.65 -33.96
N LYS A 85 -15.99 -8.83 -33.44
CA LYS A 85 -16.22 -9.06 -32.00
C LYS A 85 -15.04 -9.72 -31.27
N ALA A 86 -14.03 -10.23 -31.98
CA ALA A 86 -12.90 -10.91 -31.38
C ALA A 86 -11.88 -9.91 -30.82
N LEU A 87 -11.37 -10.16 -29.61
CA LEU A 87 -10.27 -9.39 -29.02
C LEU A 87 -8.97 -10.15 -29.27
N LYS A 88 -7.95 -9.47 -29.78
CA LYS A 88 -6.66 -10.05 -30.15
C LYS A 88 -5.56 -9.44 -29.26
N PRO A 89 -5.13 -10.13 -28.19
CA PRO A 89 -4.09 -9.63 -27.30
C PRO A 89 -2.73 -9.57 -28.01
N LEU A 90 -1.97 -8.52 -27.76
CA LEU A 90 -0.64 -8.26 -28.30
C LEU A 90 0.44 -8.35 -27.23
N LEU A 91 0.18 -7.76 -26.05
CA LEU A 91 1.13 -7.69 -24.95
C LEU A 91 0.39 -7.63 -23.61
N HIS A 92 0.93 -8.29 -22.60
CA HIS A 92 0.55 -8.13 -21.20
C HIS A 92 1.80 -7.67 -20.43
N THR A 93 1.75 -6.48 -19.86
CA THR A 93 2.87 -5.81 -19.18
C THR A 93 2.34 -4.93 -18.02
N GLN A 94 3.15 -4.06 -17.45
CA GLN A 94 2.80 -3.19 -16.33
C GLN A 94 3.36 -1.78 -16.54
N PHE A 95 2.59 -0.75 -16.19
CA PHE A 95 3.11 0.62 -16.10
C PHE A 95 4.18 0.72 -15.01
N ASN A 96 5.18 1.58 -15.20
CA ASN A 96 6.15 1.88 -14.14
C ASN A 96 5.56 2.74 -13.00
N GLN A 97 6.38 3.10 -12.01
CA GLN A 97 6.00 3.97 -10.88
C GLN A 97 5.47 5.36 -11.30
N GLN A 98 5.80 5.84 -12.50
CA GLN A 98 5.39 7.13 -13.05
C GLN A 98 4.16 7.01 -13.98
N GLY A 99 3.58 5.81 -14.12
CA GLY A 99 2.47 5.53 -15.04
C GLY A 99 2.86 5.49 -16.51
N GLU A 100 4.10 5.08 -16.82
CA GLU A 100 4.64 5.05 -18.17
C GLU A 100 4.90 3.60 -18.62
N LEU A 101 4.51 3.29 -19.86
CA LEU A 101 5.11 2.19 -20.64
C LEU A 101 6.23 2.77 -21.50
N LYS A 102 7.36 2.06 -21.61
CA LYS A 102 8.53 2.49 -22.38
C LYS A 102 9.25 1.29 -23.01
N ASN A 103 9.74 1.49 -24.22
CA ASN A 103 10.53 0.55 -25.00
C ASN A 103 9.87 -0.83 -25.21
N GLU A 104 8.53 -0.87 -25.30
CA GLU A 104 7.77 -2.09 -25.56
C GLU A 104 7.57 -2.30 -27.06
N LEU A 105 7.54 -3.56 -27.52
CA LEU A 105 7.33 -3.92 -28.93
C LEU A 105 6.07 -4.76 -29.10
N LEU A 106 5.09 -4.22 -29.84
CA LEU A 106 3.88 -4.94 -30.23
C LEU A 106 4.10 -5.56 -31.60
N LYS A 107 4.34 -6.87 -31.65
CA LYS A 107 4.51 -7.61 -32.90
C LYS A 107 3.15 -7.98 -33.50
N ASP A 108 3.16 -8.35 -34.78
CA ASP A 108 2.03 -8.99 -35.47
C ASP A 108 0.72 -8.19 -35.44
N VAL A 109 0.82 -6.86 -35.46
CA VAL A 109 -0.32 -5.95 -35.59
C VAL A 109 -0.70 -5.86 -37.08
N PRO A 110 -1.90 -6.27 -37.54
CA PRO A 110 -2.28 -6.14 -38.94
C PRO A 110 -2.21 -4.69 -39.43
N GLN A 111 -1.81 -4.46 -40.69
CA GLN A 111 -1.65 -3.10 -41.22
C GLN A 111 -2.96 -2.29 -41.20
N GLY A 112 -4.12 -2.94 -41.35
CA GLY A 112 -5.43 -2.30 -41.29
C GLY A 112 -5.94 -1.96 -39.87
N VAL A 113 -5.19 -2.31 -38.81
CA VAL A 113 -5.55 -1.91 -37.43
C VAL A 113 -5.11 -0.47 -37.18
N GLN A 114 -6.11 0.38 -36.93
CA GLN A 114 -5.91 1.80 -36.61
C GLN A 114 -6.18 2.10 -35.13
N THR A 115 -6.80 1.19 -34.37
CA THR A 115 -7.05 1.38 -32.93
C THR A 115 -6.48 0.25 -32.09
N LEU A 116 -5.56 0.60 -31.19
CA LEU A 116 -5.15 -0.26 -30.08
C LEU A 116 -5.96 0.07 -28.83
N TYR A 117 -6.18 -0.93 -27.98
CA TYR A 117 -6.93 -0.81 -26.74
C TYR A 117 -6.03 -1.24 -25.57
N PHE A 118 -5.89 -0.37 -24.58
CA PHE A 118 -5.12 -0.59 -23.38
C PHE A 118 -6.09 -0.90 -22.23
N SER A 119 -6.24 -2.17 -21.85
CA SER A 119 -7.02 -2.59 -20.68
C SER A 119 -6.15 -2.55 -19.43
N ILE A 120 -6.42 -1.59 -18.55
CA ILE A 120 -5.61 -1.27 -17.37
C ILE A 120 -6.35 -1.74 -16.12
N LYS A 121 -5.83 -2.78 -15.44
CA LYS A 121 -6.29 -3.24 -14.12
C LYS A 121 -5.56 -2.45 -13.04
N LEU A 122 -6.28 -1.80 -12.11
CA LEU A 122 -5.64 -0.98 -11.08
C LEU A 122 -4.90 -1.83 -10.05
N GLY A 123 -3.56 -1.79 -10.09
CA GLY A 123 -2.67 -2.58 -9.23
C GLY A 123 -2.09 -3.80 -9.96
N ASN A 124 -1.48 -4.70 -9.19
CA ASN A 124 -0.72 -5.84 -9.71
C ASN A 124 -0.55 -6.95 -8.66
N LYS A 125 -0.09 -8.13 -9.06
CA LYS A 125 0.12 -9.29 -8.16
C LYS A 125 1.16 -9.08 -7.03
N LYS A 126 2.07 -8.11 -7.14
CA LYS A 126 3.12 -7.84 -6.13
C LYS A 126 2.59 -7.02 -4.96
N MET A 127 1.70 -6.06 -5.22
CA MET A 127 1.13 -5.17 -4.23
C MET A 127 -0.32 -5.55 -3.86
N GLY A 128 -1.10 -6.05 -4.80
CA GLY A 128 -2.55 -6.18 -4.72
C GLY A 128 -3.26 -5.18 -5.65
N TYR A 129 -4.58 -5.25 -5.71
CA TYR A 129 -5.41 -4.47 -6.63
C TYR A 129 -6.34 -3.49 -5.89
N ILE A 130 -6.70 -2.39 -6.56
CA ILE A 130 -7.88 -1.61 -6.18
C ILE A 130 -9.10 -2.34 -6.77
N THR A 131 -10.00 -2.79 -5.89
CA THR A 131 -11.11 -3.68 -6.23
C THR A 131 -12.46 -3.06 -5.90
N GLN A 132 -13.48 -3.49 -6.64
CA GLN A 132 -14.88 -3.28 -6.34
C GLN A 132 -15.33 -4.20 -5.17
N PRO A 133 -16.50 -3.98 -4.53
CA PRO A 133 -17.00 -4.80 -3.43
C PRO A 133 -17.16 -6.28 -3.76
N ASN A 134 -17.47 -6.61 -5.01
CA ASN A 134 -17.51 -7.97 -5.54
C ASN A 134 -16.10 -8.60 -5.71
N ASN A 135 -15.05 -7.91 -5.25
CA ASN A 135 -13.63 -8.26 -5.33
C ASN A 135 -13.05 -8.33 -6.76
N SER A 136 -13.74 -7.80 -7.77
CA SER A 136 -13.15 -7.62 -9.10
C SER A 136 -12.26 -6.37 -9.15
N PRO A 137 -11.06 -6.42 -9.75
CA PRO A 137 -10.24 -5.22 -9.96
C PRO A 137 -10.98 -4.16 -10.77
N TYR A 138 -10.79 -2.88 -10.43
CA TYR A 138 -11.19 -1.81 -11.33
C TYR A 138 -10.39 -1.91 -12.64
N ASN A 139 -11.09 -1.91 -13.78
CA ASN A 139 -10.49 -2.05 -15.10
C ASN A 139 -10.93 -0.91 -16.04
N PHE A 140 -9.97 -0.26 -16.66
CA PHE A 140 -10.15 0.90 -17.56
C PHE A 140 -9.77 0.46 -18.97
N VAL A 141 -10.48 0.90 -20.01
CA VAL A 141 -10.03 0.70 -21.40
C VAL A 141 -9.82 2.04 -22.09
N ILE A 142 -8.57 2.31 -22.46
CA ILE A 142 -8.17 3.47 -23.26
C ILE A 142 -7.97 3.01 -24.71
N PRO A 143 -8.82 3.43 -25.67
CA PRO A 143 -8.51 3.32 -27.08
C PRO A 143 -7.46 4.37 -27.47
N TYR A 144 -6.48 3.97 -28.27
CA TYR A 144 -5.43 4.82 -28.82
C TYR A 144 -5.31 4.60 -30.33
N THR A 145 -5.36 5.69 -31.09
CA THR A 145 -5.29 5.64 -32.54
C THR A 145 -3.82 5.56 -32.99
N ILE A 146 -3.47 4.50 -33.71
CA ILE A 146 -2.20 4.38 -34.43
C ILE A 146 -2.44 4.64 -35.93
N THR A 147 -1.57 5.43 -36.57
CA THR A 147 -1.69 5.66 -38.03
C THR A 147 -0.87 4.64 -38.80
N ASP A 148 -1.28 4.30 -40.01
CA ASP A 148 -0.59 3.34 -40.88
C ASP A 148 0.84 3.78 -41.23
N LYS A 149 1.13 5.09 -41.13
CA LYS A 149 2.44 5.70 -41.40
C LYS A 149 3.38 5.76 -40.19
N THR A 150 2.85 5.65 -38.97
CA THR A 150 3.63 5.79 -37.73
C THR A 150 3.45 4.54 -36.88
N SER A 151 4.37 3.59 -37.04
CA SER A 151 4.47 2.39 -36.19
C SER A 151 5.09 2.69 -34.82
N GLU A 152 4.83 3.88 -34.26
CA GLU A 152 5.42 4.37 -33.03
C GLU A 152 4.38 5.05 -32.13
N ILE A 153 4.51 4.84 -30.83
CA ILE A 153 3.72 5.50 -29.78
C ILE A 153 4.70 6.23 -28.85
N ASN A 154 4.62 7.56 -28.82
CA ASN A 154 5.45 8.44 -28.01
C ASN A 154 4.61 9.61 -27.49
N ASP A 155 3.76 9.34 -26.49
CA ASP A 155 2.71 10.28 -26.05
C ASP A 155 2.54 10.34 -24.52
N GLU A 156 2.19 11.52 -24.03
CA GLU A 156 1.80 11.83 -22.66
C GLU A 156 0.57 12.74 -22.70
N PHE A 157 -0.59 12.20 -22.34
CA PHE A 157 -1.88 12.86 -22.54
C PHE A 157 -2.79 12.72 -21.32
N LEU A 158 -3.76 13.64 -21.24
CA LEU A 158 -4.81 13.63 -20.23
C LEU A 158 -6.04 12.89 -20.76
N THR A 159 -6.57 11.96 -19.98
CA THR A 159 -7.81 11.23 -20.27
C THR A 159 -8.84 11.44 -19.16
N SER A 160 -10.13 11.35 -19.47
CA SER A 160 -11.20 11.51 -18.50
C SER A 160 -12.43 10.72 -18.93
N PHE A 161 -13.21 10.25 -17.96
CA PHE A 161 -14.53 9.67 -18.22
C PHE A 161 -15.41 10.67 -18.96
N LYS A 162 -16.07 10.22 -20.04
CA LYS A 162 -17.10 11.02 -20.74
C LYS A 162 -18.19 11.39 -19.74
N GLN A 163 -18.22 12.67 -19.36
CA GLN A 163 -19.03 13.15 -18.23
C GLN A 163 -20.56 13.10 -18.48
N SER A 164 -20.99 12.91 -19.73
CA SER A 164 -22.31 13.32 -20.22
C SER A 164 -23.53 12.60 -19.59
N GLU A 165 -23.38 11.41 -19.01
CA GLU A 165 -24.53 10.66 -18.45
C GLU A 165 -24.30 9.99 -17.07
N LYS A 166 -23.06 9.74 -16.65
CA LYS A 166 -22.77 8.94 -15.43
C LYS A 166 -21.72 9.56 -14.51
N LYS A 167 -21.97 10.80 -14.04
CA LYS A 167 -21.07 11.55 -13.14
C LYS A 167 -20.59 10.76 -11.92
N LYS A 168 -21.47 9.97 -11.27
CA LYS A 168 -21.11 9.10 -10.13
C LYS A 168 -20.13 7.98 -10.52
N LEU A 169 -20.29 7.37 -11.69
CA LEU A 169 -19.41 6.32 -12.19
C LEU A 169 -18.02 6.89 -12.51
N ALA A 170 -17.97 8.03 -13.19
CA ALA A 170 -16.75 8.77 -13.48
C ALA A 170 -15.98 9.11 -12.19
N PHE A 171 -16.65 9.66 -11.18
CA PHE A 171 -16.04 9.97 -9.88
C PHE A 171 -15.55 8.72 -9.13
N ARG A 172 -16.30 7.62 -9.19
CA ARG A 172 -15.93 6.32 -8.56
C ARG A 172 -14.60 5.81 -9.14
N TYR A 173 -14.46 5.77 -10.46
CA TYR A 173 -13.24 5.31 -11.11
C TYR A 173 -12.06 6.28 -10.91
N HIS A 174 -12.28 7.59 -11.04
CA HIS A 174 -11.27 8.60 -10.70
C HIS A 174 -10.70 8.39 -9.29
N SER A 175 -11.60 8.20 -8.32
CA SER A 175 -11.21 7.98 -6.93
C SER A 175 -10.49 6.65 -6.70
N ALA A 176 -10.84 5.60 -7.45
CA ALA A 176 -10.12 4.31 -7.42
C ALA A 176 -8.69 4.46 -7.98
N ASN A 177 -8.49 5.20 -9.08
CA ASN A 177 -7.16 5.48 -9.64
C ASN A 177 -6.33 6.38 -8.71
N ARG A 178 -6.97 7.36 -8.06
CA ARG A 178 -6.35 8.15 -6.98
C ARG A 178 -5.91 7.26 -5.82
N ALA A 179 -6.74 6.32 -5.37
CA ALA A 179 -6.40 5.38 -4.30
C ALA A 179 -5.21 4.47 -4.69
N LEU A 180 -5.13 4.02 -5.95
CA LEU A 180 -3.96 3.31 -6.48
C LEU A 180 -2.67 4.12 -6.30
N ASN A 181 -2.70 5.41 -6.61
CA ASN A 181 -1.51 6.26 -6.52
C ASN A 181 -0.98 6.39 -5.09
N TYR A 182 -1.87 6.60 -4.11
CA TYR A 182 -1.46 6.58 -2.71
C TYR A 182 -0.99 5.20 -2.26
N TYR A 183 -1.65 4.12 -2.71
CA TYR A 183 -1.22 2.78 -2.36
C TYR A 183 0.20 2.45 -2.88
N VAL A 184 0.50 2.81 -4.13
CA VAL A 184 1.85 2.69 -4.70
C VAL A 184 2.86 3.50 -3.90
N GLN A 185 2.55 4.74 -3.51
CA GLN A 185 3.45 5.56 -2.70
C GLN A 185 3.77 4.90 -1.34
N VAL A 186 2.73 4.44 -0.62
CA VAL A 186 2.87 3.78 0.68
C VAL A 186 3.68 2.49 0.58
N TYR A 187 3.41 1.68 -0.46
CA TYR A 187 4.15 0.43 -0.71
C TYR A 187 5.63 0.70 -0.98
N GLU A 188 5.94 1.62 -1.90
CA GLU A 188 7.32 1.89 -2.32
C GLU A 188 8.13 2.62 -1.24
N ASP A 189 7.51 3.49 -0.44
CA ASP A 189 8.14 4.12 0.74
C ASP A 189 8.57 3.06 1.76
N GLN A 190 7.69 2.11 2.10
CA GLN A 190 8.01 1.02 3.02
C GLN A 190 9.13 0.12 2.48
N VAL A 191 9.06 -0.25 1.19
CA VAL A 191 10.09 -1.06 0.51
C VAL A 191 11.43 -0.34 0.49
N ALA A 192 11.47 0.96 0.16
CA ALA A 192 12.68 1.76 0.12
C ALA A 192 13.31 1.92 1.51
N SER A 193 12.48 2.17 2.52
CA SER A 193 12.89 2.34 3.93
C SER A 193 13.52 1.06 4.48
N VAL A 194 12.85 -0.08 4.36
CA VAL A 194 13.41 -1.37 4.78
C VAL A 194 14.66 -1.75 3.98
N SER A 195 14.69 -1.51 2.67
CA SER A 195 15.87 -1.80 1.83
C SER A 195 17.08 -0.95 2.25
N LEU A 196 16.86 0.31 2.63
CA LEU A 196 17.88 1.19 3.16
C LEU A 196 18.42 0.70 4.51
N ALA A 197 17.52 0.45 5.47
CA ALA A 197 17.91 -0.02 6.79
C ALA A 197 18.65 -1.36 6.72
N LYS A 198 18.18 -2.31 5.91
CA LYS A 198 18.91 -3.57 5.67
C LYS A 198 20.31 -3.37 5.11
N LYS A 199 20.49 -2.41 4.19
CA LYS A 199 21.82 -2.07 3.64
C LYS A 199 22.74 -1.48 4.71
N ILE A 200 22.25 -0.53 5.52
CA ILE A 200 23.06 0.17 6.53
C ILE A 200 23.40 -0.74 7.72
N LEU A 201 22.44 -1.53 8.19
CA LEU A 201 22.62 -2.49 9.28
C LEU A 201 23.32 -3.80 8.86
N ASN A 202 23.59 -4.01 7.57
CA ASN A 202 23.95 -5.31 6.98
C ASN A 202 22.96 -6.45 7.34
N ASN A 203 21.71 -6.10 7.64
CA ASN A 203 20.72 -6.99 8.20
C ASN A 203 20.23 -8.03 7.17
N LYS A 204 20.13 -9.30 7.59
CA LYS A 204 19.83 -10.45 6.72
C LYS A 204 18.39 -10.96 6.81
N THR A 205 17.55 -10.40 7.68
CA THR A 205 16.16 -10.84 7.90
C THR A 205 15.36 -10.83 6.59
N ASP A 206 14.71 -11.93 6.26
CA ASP A 206 13.88 -12.03 5.06
C ASP A 206 12.58 -11.22 5.25
N VAL A 207 12.42 -10.17 4.45
CA VAL A 207 11.25 -9.28 4.53
C VAL A 207 10.48 -9.37 3.23
N ARG A 208 9.24 -9.83 3.33
CA ARG A 208 8.33 -9.99 2.19
C ARG A 208 7.03 -9.27 2.46
N PHE A 209 6.82 -8.17 1.74
CA PHE A 209 5.52 -7.49 1.70
C PHE A 209 4.54 -8.36 0.92
N LYS A 210 3.54 -8.90 1.61
CA LYS A 210 2.48 -9.70 0.98
C LYS A 210 1.45 -8.76 0.33
N PRO A 211 0.90 -9.11 -0.84
CA PRO A 211 -0.10 -8.29 -1.50
C PRO A 211 -1.43 -8.28 -0.71
N ILE A 212 -2.15 -7.17 -0.73
CA ILE A 212 -3.52 -7.06 -0.22
C ILE A 212 -4.36 -6.19 -1.14
N ASP A 213 -5.61 -6.58 -1.36
CA ASP A 213 -6.53 -5.76 -2.17
C ASP A 213 -7.14 -4.64 -1.31
N ILE A 214 -7.26 -3.45 -1.89
CA ILE A 214 -8.04 -2.35 -1.34
C ILE A 214 -9.41 -2.36 -2.02
N VAL A 215 -10.45 -2.68 -1.26
CA VAL A 215 -11.84 -2.54 -1.70
C VAL A 215 -12.21 -1.06 -1.61
N TRP A 216 -12.55 -0.48 -2.76
CA TRP A 216 -12.97 0.91 -2.90
C TRP A 216 -14.40 0.99 -3.42
N GLU A 217 -15.30 1.60 -2.64
CA GLU A 217 -16.64 1.96 -3.12
C GLU A 217 -17.07 3.38 -2.71
N TYR A 218 -17.66 4.06 -3.69
CA TYR A 218 -18.39 5.31 -3.55
C TYR A 218 -19.86 5.05 -3.21
N ASP A 219 -20.43 5.82 -2.26
CA ASP A 219 -21.77 5.63 -1.67
C ASP A 219 -21.98 4.30 -0.92
N PHE A 220 -20.92 3.70 -0.36
CA PHE A 220 -21.08 2.52 0.48
C PHE A 220 -21.87 2.81 1.77
N GLU A 221 -22.55 1.79 2.32
CA GLU A 221 -23.46 1.85 3.47
C GLU A 221 -23.07 2.90 4.53
N LYS A 222 -23.84 4.00 4.58
CA LYS A 222 -23.67 5.07 5.57
C LYS A 222 -23.66 4.48 6.99
N GLY A 223 -22.61 4.75 7.76
CA GLY A 223 -22.49 4.36 9.16
C GLY A 223 -21.49 3.24 9.49
N ARG A 224 -20.68 2.75 8.54
CA ARG A 224 -19.58 1.80 8.82
C ARG A 224 -18.21 2.43 8.48
N GLY A 225 -17.25 2.41 9.40
CA GLY A 225 -15.89 3.00 9.23
C GLY A 225 -14.87 2.12 8.48
N ASN A 226 -13.78 2.72 8.00
CA ASN A 226 -12.68 2.04 7.30
C ASN A 226 -12.08 0.90 8.13
N GLY A 227 -11.33 -0.01 7.49
CA GLY A 227 -10.73 -1.12 8.24
C GLY A 227 -10.02 -2.17 7.40
N PHE A 228 -9.07 -2.85 8.04
CA PHE A 228 -8.49 -4.12 7.63
C PHE A 228 -9.39 -5.30 8.06
N TYR A 229 -9.83 -6.10 7.10
CA TYR A 229 -10.71 -7.26 7.33
C TYR A 229 -9.94 -8.55 7.06
N ARG A 230 -9.36 -9.16 8.12
CA ARG A 230 -8.59 -10.43 8.05
C ARG A 230 -9.27 -11.61 7.33
N LYS A 231 -10.61 -11.68 7.30
CA LYS A 231 -11.39 -12.74 6.61
C LYS A 231 -12.07 -12.24 5.32
N GLY A 232 -11.73 -11.02 4.91
CA GLY A 232 -12.34 -10.30 3.80
C GLY A 232 -13.65 -9.63 4.19
N TYR A 233 -13.80 -8.41 3.71
CA TYR A 233 -15.08 -7.72 3.72
C TYR A 233 -16.17 -8.55 3.03
N GLN A 234 -17.41 -8.48 3.53
CA GLN A 234 -18.56 -9.24 3.00
C GLN A 234 -18.32 -10.77 2.82
N LYS A 235 -17.46 -11.37 3.64
CA LYS A 235 -17.07 -12.80 3.56
C LYS A 235 -16.33 -13.17 2.26
N ALA A 236 -15.55 -12.25 1.69
CA ALA A 236 -14.72 -12.48 0.50
C ALA A 236 -13.69 -13.63 0.63
N GLY A 237 -13.42 -14.14 1.84
CA GLY A 237 -12.59 -15.32 2.07
C GLY A 237 -11.08 -15.07 2.00
N LYS A 238 -10.66 -13.88 1.59
CA LYS A 238 -9.27 -13.40 1.58
C LYS A 238 -9.15 -12.08 2.37
N PRO A 239 -8.04 -11.80 3.06
CA PRO A 239 -7.83 -10.51 3.71
C PRO A 239 -7.94 -9.35 2.70
N ASN A 240 -8.59 -8.25 3.10
CA ASN A 240 -8.61 -7.01 2.32
C ASN A 240 -8.66 -5.77 3.23
N ILE A 241 -8.26 -4.63 2.68
CA ILE A 241 -8.46 -3.30 3.27
C ILE A 241 -9.74 -2.72 2.66
N VAL A 242 -10.58 -2.05 3.43
CA VAL A 242 -11.72 -1.29 2.91
C VAL A 242 -11.54 0.17 3.25
N VAL A 243 -11.49 1.01 2.21
CA VAL A 243 -11.52 2.47 2.35
C VAL A 243 -12.81 2.98 1.71
N ARG A 244 -13.59 3.76 2.46
CA ARG A 244 -14.97 4.16 2.13
C ARG A 244 -15.07 5.65 1.95
N ASN A 245 -15.69 6.07 0.85
CA ASN A 245 -15.81 7.49 0.53
C ASN A 245 -17.01 8.16 1.23
N GLY A 246 -16.77 9.28 1.91
CA GLY A 246 -17.78 10.29 2.24
C GLY A 246 -17.73 11.49 1.27
N ASP A 247 -18.74 12.36 1.28
CA ASP A 247 -18.91 13.41 0.25
C ASP A 247 -17.75 14.42 0.13
N ASN A 248 -16.89 14.55 1.16
CA ASN A 248 -15.74 15.49 1.19
C ASN A 248 -14.39 14.78 1.41
N PHE A 249 -14.00 13.87 0.50
CA PHE A 249 -12.73 13.13 0.59
C PHE A 249 -11.52 13.93 0.06
N GLU A 250 -10.92 14.73 0.94
CA GLU A 250 -9.61 15.37 0.73
C GLU A 250 -8.49 14.33 0.55
N ASP A 251 -7.39 14.74 -0.09
CA ASP A 251 -6.28 13.83 -0.45
C ASP A 251 -5.55 13.28 0.78
N ASP A 252 -5.28 14.15 1.75
CA ASP A 252 -4.71 13.78 3.05
C ASP A 252 -5.51 12.70 3.78
N TYR A 253 -6.85 12.74 3.70
CA TYR A 253 -7.70 11.79 4.40
C TYR A 253 -7.59 10.40 3.76
N LEU A 254 -7.68 10.31 2.43
CA LEU A 254 -7.53 9.04 1.72
C LEU A 254 -6.16 8.39 1.97
N LEU A 255 -5.09 9.19 1.94
CA LEU A 255 -3.74 8.72 2.22
C LEU A 255 -3.59 8.21 3.67
N LYS A 256 -4.12 8.94 4.66
CA LYS A 256 -4.10 8.52 6.08
C LYS A 256 -4.79 7.17 6.29
N GLU A 257 -5.97 6.97 5.72
CA GLU A 257 -6.72 5.72 5.88
C GLU A 257 -6.03 4.52 5.19
N ILE A 258 -5.41 4.73 4.02
CA ILE A 258 -4.60 3.71 3.36
C ILE A 258 -3.37 3.34 4.21
N LEU A 259 -2.66 4.34 4.77
CA LEU A 259 -1.51 4.13 5.66
C LEU A 259 -1.89 3.35 6.94
N HIS A 260 -2.99 3.74 7.60
CA HIS A 260 -3.45 3.13 8.86
C HIS A 260 -3.74 1.64 8.66
N GLU A 261 -4.52 1.30 7.63
CA GLU A 261 -4.92 -0.09 7.38
C GLU A 261 -3.80 -0.92 6.72
N TRP A 262 -2.89 -0.29 5.97
CA TRP A 262 -1.66 -0.93 5.51
C TRP A 262 -0.76 -1.32 6.69
N ALA A 263 -0.65 -0.48 7.72
CA ALA A 263 0.10 -0.81 8.92
C ALA A 263 -0.49 -2.05 9.62
N HIS A 264 -1.82 -2.10 9.80
CA HIS A 264 -2.52 -3.27 10.36
C HIS A 264 -2.31 -4.54 9.54
N TRP A 265 -2.35 -4.45 8.20
CA TRP A 265 -2.04 -5.58 7.32
C TRP A 265 -0.63 -6.12 7.53
N ASN A 266 0.37 -5.24 7.63
CA ASN A 266 1.76 -5.65 7.85
C ASN A 266 1.95 -6.30 9.23
N MET A 267 1.36 -5.74 10.29
CA MET A 267 1.37 -6.38 11.62
C MET A 267 0.73 -7.78 11.58
N PHE A 268 -0.42 -7.92 10.93
CA PHE A 268 -1.08 -9.22 10.74
C PHE A 268 -0.24 -10.21 9.92
N CYS A 269 0.47 -9.75 8.88
CA CYS A 269 1.34 -10.60 8.07
C CYS A 269 2.48 -11.27 8.85
N LEU A 270 2.91 -10.62 9.95
CA LEU A 270 4.04 -11.00 10.80
C LEU A 270 3.58 -11.78 12.04
N LEU A 271 2.48 -11.35 12.67
CA LEU A 271 2.04 -11.79 13.98
C LEU A 271 0.76 -12.67 13.93
N GLY A 272 0.08 -12.70 12.78
CA GLY A 272 -1.17 -13.44 12.59
C GLY A 272 -2.27 -12.97 13.56
N ASP A 273 -3.05 -13.92 14.06
CA ASP A 273 -4.14 -13.64 15.00
C ASP A 273 -3.68 -13.10 16.37
N LYS A 274 -2.37 -13.06 16.68
CA LYS A 274 -1.88 -12.36 17.88
C LYS A 274 -2.18 -10.86 17.86
N MET A 275 -2.23 -10.26 16.67
CA MET A 275 -2.68 -8.88 16.43
C MET A 275 -4.04 -8.84 15.74
N ALA A 276 -4.92 -9.79 16.06
CA ALA A 276 -6.30 -9.79 15.57
C ALA A 276 -7.00 -8.44 15.84
N PRO A 277 -7.92 -8.01 14.96
CA PRO A 277 -8.76 -6.84 15.22
C PRO A 277 -9.55 -7.02 16.54
N GLN A 278 -9.15 -6.26 17.55
CA GLN A 278 -9.88 -5.98 18.77
C GLN A 278 -10.40 -4.55 18.67
N GLY A 279 -11.63 -4.31 19.12
CA GLY A 279 -12.21 -2.98 19.14
C GLY A 279 -11.61 -2.12 20.25
N TYR A 280 -11.50 -0.82 19.98
CA TYR A 280 -11.24 0.22 20.98
C TYR A 280 -12.31 1.29 20.81
N GLN A 281 -12.58 2.09 21.86
CA GLN A 281 -13.64 3.09 21.79
C GLN A 281 -13.19 4.36 21.05
N LYS A 282 -12.07 4.98 21.48
CA LYS A 282 -11.48 6.19 20.90
C LYS A 282 -9.97 6.19 21.10
N HIS A 283 -9.22 6.96 20.30
CA HIS A 283 -7.76 6.96 20.36
C HIS A 283 -7.15 7.48 21.68
N ASN A 284 -7.92 8.22 22.49
CA ASN A 284 -7.48 8.78 23.79
C ASN A 284 -7.96 7.93 24.98
N THR A 285 -8.89 7.01 24.78
CA THR A 285 -9.44 6.18 25.86
C THR A 285 -8.39 5.18 26.32
N TYR A 286 -8.43 4.81 27.60
CA TYR A 286 -7.61 3.74 28.15
C TYR A 286 -7.99 2.39 27.51
N ASN A 287 -7.01 1.52 27.29
CA ASN A 287 -7.23 0.13 26.91
C ASN A 287 -6.56 -0.78 27.94
N ASP A 288 -7.34 -1.65 28.60
CA ASP A 288 -6.82 -2.68 29.52
C ASP A 288 -5.81 -3.61 28.82
N ILE A 289 -6.03 -3.85 27.53
CA ILE A 289 -5.20 -4.71 26.69
C ILE A 289 -4.17 -3.82 25.97
N THR A 290 -2.97 -3.75 26.53
CA THR A 290 -1.87 -2.89 26.03
C THR A 290 -1.46 -3.18 24.58
N GLY A 291 -1.67 -4.41 24.10
CA GLY A 291 -1.47 -4.78 22.69
C GLY A 291 -2.41 -4.06 21.71
N VAL A 292 -3.62 -3.66 22.15
CA VAL A 292 -4.53 -2.83 21.35
C VAL A 292 -3.94 -1.44 21.14
N SER A 293 -3.48 -0.81 22.23
CA SER A 293 -2.78 0.47 22.19
C SER A 293 -1.54 0.41 21.31
N TYR A 294 -0.73 -0.67 21.41
CA TYR A 294 0.45 -0.85 20.57
C TYR A 294 0.09 -0.94 19.08
N LYS A 295 -0.85 -1.82 18.73
CA LYS A 295 -1.29 -2.07 17.35
C LYS A 295 -1.91 -0.81 16.69
N GLU A 296 -2.84 -0.14 17.36
CA GLU A 296 -3.47 1.08 16.83
C GLU A 296 -2.54 2.30 16.89
N GLY A 297 -1.68 2.40 17.91
CA GLY A 297 -0.68 3.46 18.01
C GLY A 297 0.40 3.34 16.94
N TRP A 298 0.79 2.13 16.56
CA TRP A 298 1.66 1.87 15.40
C TRP A 298 1.00 2.33 14.09
N ALA A 299 -0.27 1.98 13.87
CA ALA A 299 -1.01 2.44 12.69
C ALA A 299 -1.12 3.97 12.64
N LEU A 300 -1.46 4.62 13.76
CA LEU A 300 -1.45 6.08 13.88
C LEU A 300 -0.05 6.66 13.60
N PHE A 301 1.02 6.09 14.15
CA PHE A 301 2.40 6.51 13.92
C PHE A 301 2.74 6.52 12.42
N GLN A 302 2.39 5.45 11.70
CA GLN A 302 2.59 5.33 10.25
C GLN A 302 1.86 6.46 9.48
N THR A 303 0.63 6.82 9.87
CA THR A 303 -0.05 7.99 9.28
C THR A 303 0.64 9.33 9.60
N THR A 304 1.13 9.47 10.83
CA THR A 304 1.72 10.68 11.38
C THR A 304 3.07 10.96 10.71
N ARG A 305 3.99 9.99 10.72
CA ARG A 305 5.35 10.09 10.17
C ARG A 305 5.36 10.31 8.65
N TYR A 306 4.46 9.67 7.89
CA TYR A 306 4.40 9.85 6.45
C TYR A 306 3.94 11.26 6.05
N ASN A 307 2.87 11.78 6.68
CA ASN A 307 2.29 13.07 6.29
C ASN A 307 3.13 14.29 6.72
N ASN A 308 4.03 14.14 7.71
CA ASN A 308 4.73 15.27 8.33
C ASN A 308 6.26 15.12 8.34
N GLY A 309 6.80 13.95 7.99
CA GLY A 309 8.23 13.71 7.85
C GLY A 309 9.00 13.58 9.18
N TYR A 310 10.32 13.76 9.09
CA TYR A 310 11.31 13.54 10.15
C TYR A 310 11.41 14.67 11.20
N HIS A 311 10.55 15.67 11.13
CA HIS A 311 10.49 16.72 12.14
C HIS A 311 9.03 17.01 12.41
N TRP A 312 8.44 16.17 13.26
CA TRP A 312 7.13 16.41 13.80
C TRP A 312 7.07 17.82 14.41
N ALA A 313 6.06 18.62 14.06
CA ALA A 313 6.05 20.01 14.47
C ALA A 313 5.86 20.12 16.00
N LYS A 314 6.79 20.78 16.71
CA LYS A 314 6.89 20.98 18.17
C LYS A 314 5.57 21.14 18.98
N ARG A 315 4.49 21.62 18.35
CA ARG A 315 3.14 21.70 18.97
C ARG A 315 2.43 20.35 19.15
N HIS A 316 2.81 19.34 18.38
CA HIS A 316 2.20 18.02 18.36
C HIS A 316 3.04 16.95 19.08
N ASP A 317 4.26 17.31 19.46
CA ASP A 317 5.23 16.51 20.17
C ASP A 317 4.82 16.38 21.65
N LEU A 318 4.77 17.53 22.34
CA LEU A 318 4.25 17.68 23.71
C LEU A 318 2.75 17.36 23.89
N GLN A 319 2.07 16.80 22.87
CA GLN A 319 0.64 16.47 22.95
C GLN A 319 0.37 15.35 23.94
N VAL A 320 1.21 14.32 24.06
CA VAL A 320 0.90 13.21 24.99
C VAL A 320 0.96 13.66 26.45
N GLN A 321 1.83 14.62 26.76
CA GLN A 321 2.03 15.20 28.08
C GLN A 321 0.95 16.25 28.44
N THR A 322 0.24 16.80 27.46
CA THR A 322 -0.77 17.87 27.65
C THR A 322 -2.20 17.46 27.30
N LEU A 323 -2.41 16.35 26.59
CA LEU A 323 -3.73 15.85 26.25
C LEU A 323 -4.40 15.16 27.44
N ILE A 324 -5.66 15.54 27.63
CA ILE A 324 -6.63 14.79 28.42
C ILE A 324 -7.40 13.82 27.52
N ASN A 325 -7.85 12.71 28.10
CA ASN A 325 -8.85 11.84 27.50
C ASN A 325 -10.24 12.50 27.59
N ASP A 326 -11.23 11.81 27.02
CA ASP A 326 -12.61 12.28 26.99
C ASP A 326 -13.27 12.35 28.38
N ASP A 327 -12.66 11.72 29.39
CA ASP A 327 -13.05 11.72 30.80
C ASP A 327 -12.33 12.82 31.61
N GLY A 328 -11.58 13.70 30.94
CA GLY A 328 -10.87 14.83 31.55
C GLY A 328 -9.48 14.50 32.11
N MET A 329 -8.98 13.28 31.92
CA MET A 329 -7.81 12.75 32.62
C MET A 329 -6.57 12.64 31.71
N PRO A 330 -5.34 12.97 32.17
CA PRO A 330 -4.15 12.93 31.33
C PRO A 330 -3.86 11.55 30.73
N ILE A 331 -3.54 11.49 29.43
CA ILE A 331 -3.18 10.25 28.72
C ILE A 331 -1.70 9.84 28.87
N TYR A 332 -0.87 10.76 29.34
CA TYR A 332 0.54 10.54 29.68
C TYR A 332 0.71 9.29 30.56
N GLY A 333 1.66 8.42 30.23
CA GLY A 333 1.95 7.20 30.98
C GLY A 333 0.84 6.14 31.01
N ARG A 334 -0.28 6.33 30.28
CA ARG A 334 -1.40 5.38 30.18
C ARG A 334 -1.42 4.62 28.85
N SER A 335 -2.03 3.44 28.86
CA SER A 335 -2.21 2.65 27.64
C SER A 335 -3.31 3.23 26.74
N THR A 336 -2.97 4.25 25.95
CA THR A 336 -3.83 4.80 24.89
C THR A 336 -3.14 4.73 23.53
N ASN A 337 -3.91 4.71 22.45
CA ASN A 337 -3.39 4.64 21.09
C ASN A 337 -2.56 5.90 20.76
N LYS A 338 -2.97 7.07 21.28
CA LYS A 338 -2.18 8.31 21.16
C LYS A 338 -0.90 8.32 21.97
N THR A 339 -0.90 7.73 23.17
CA THR A 339 0.31 7.63 24.01
C THR A 339 1.38 6.81 23.30
N VAL A 340 1.01 5.63 22.78
CA VAL A 340 1.89 4.80 21.93
C VAL A 340 2.37 5.57 20.70
N ARG A 341 1.47 6.26 19.98
CA ARG A 341 1.84 7.07 18.81
C ARG A 341 2.92 8.11 19.15
N GLY A 342 2.81 8.79 20.29
CA GLY A 342 3.84 9.71 20.78
C GLY A 342 5.18 9.00 20.95
N ILE A 343 5.23 7.99 21.82
CA ILE A 343 6.44 7.19 22.09
C ILE A 343 7.14 6.69 20.81
N LEU A 344 6.38 6.31 19.78
CA LEU A 344 6.94 5.90 18.49
C LEU A 344 7.48 7.08 17.65
N MET A 345 6.94 8.28 17.77
CA MET A 345 7.49 9.50 17.17
C MET A 345 8.78 9.95 17.87
N ASP A 346 8.83 9.97 19.20
CA ASP A 346 10.04 10.31 19.97
C ASP A 346 11.21 9.34 19.68
N LEU A 347 10.91 8.10 19.26
CA LEU A 347 11.93 7.15 18.77
C LEU A 347 12.36 7.42 17.34
N PHE A 348 11.46 7.98 16.53
CA PHE A 348 11.63 8.19 15.10
C PHE A 348 12.43 9.45 14.79
N ASP A 349 12.21 10.55 15.53
CA ASP A 349 12.95 11.79 15.34
C ASP A 349 13.48 12.44 16.65
N LYS A 350 14.06 13.64 16.52
CA LYS A 350 14.54 14.54 17.58
C LYS A 350 14.09 15.95 17.22
N SER A 351 12.79 16.17 17.17
CA SER A 351 12.20 17.46 16.81
C SER A 351 12.36 18.52 17.88
N ASN A 352 12.57 18.13 19.14
CA ASN A 352 12.43 19.00 20.31
C ASN A 352 13.64 18.98 21.27
N VAL A 353 13.67 19.95 22.20
CA VAL A 353 14.84 20.24 23.06
C VAL A 353 15.04 19.19 24.16
N ASP A 354 13.96 18.52 24.55
CA ASP A 354 13.95 17.51 25.61
C ASP A 354 14.25 16.09 25.08
N GLU A 355 14.19 15.91 23.76
CA GLU A 355 14.46 14.66 23.05
C GLU A 355 15.96 14.50 22.79
N THR A 356 16.59 13.53 23.44
CA THR A 356 18.03 13.28 23.31
C THR A 356 18.38 11.95 22.63
N PHE A 357 17.36 11.17 22.25
CA PHE A 357 17.46 9.87 21.60
C PHE A 357 16.66 9.88 20.28
N ASP A 358 17.20 9.27 19.23
CA ASP A 358 16.45 8.80 18.05
C ASP A 358 17.10 7.51 17.57
N ILE A 359 16.32 6.67 16.89
CA ILE A 359 16.78 5.34 16.44
C ILE A 359 17.91 5.37 15.40
N THR A 360 18.16 6.52 14.77
CA THR A 360 19.19 6.69 13.72
C THR A 360 20.51 7.30 14.21
N GLN A 361 20.57 7.76 15.47
CA GLN A 361 21.67 8.58 15.97
C GLN A 361 23.05 7.91 15.89
N SER A 362 23.11 6.58 16.05
CA SER A 362 24.35 5.82 16.06
C SER A 362 25.04 5.77 14.68
N PHE A 363 24.32 6.11 13.59
CA PHE A 363 24.79 5.95 12.21
C PHE A 363 25.50 7.18 11.63
N LYS A 364 25.84 8.19 12.45
CA LYS A 364 26.62 9.40 12.09
C LYS A 364 26.20 10.02 10.74
N LEU A 365 24.91 10.35 10.66
CA LEU A 365 24.22 10.75 9.42
C LEU A 365 24.35 12.25 9.13
N ASP A 366 25.49 12.84 9.43
CA ASP A 366 25.67 14.30 9.50
C ASP A 366 25.70 14.98 8.11
N THR A 367 25.80 14.17 7.04
CA THR A 367 25.72 14.58 5.63
C THR A 367 24.43 14.14 4.93
N VAL A 368 23.45 13.61 5.66
CA VAL A 368 22.28 12.91 5.11
C VAL A 368 21.02 13.78 5.21
N THR A 369 20.24 13.83 4.12
CA THR A 369 18.99 14.63 4.05
C THR A 369 17.92 14.10 5.02
N LEU A 370 17.03 14.99 5.48
CA LEU A 370 15.93 14.65 6.39
C LEU A 370 15.04 13.52 5.85
N ALA A 371 14.70 13.56 4.56
CA ALA A 371 13.95 12.49 3.91
C ALA A 371 14.67 11.12 3.99
N LYS A 372 16.01 11.13 3.97
CA LYS A 372 16.81 9.91 4.05
C LYS A 372 17.01 9.41 5.49
N LYS A 373 16.99 10.32 6.48
CA LYS A 373 16.87 9.97 7.91
C LYS A 373 15.49 9.35 8.21
N SER A 374 14.41 9.96 7.69
CA SER A 374 13.03 9.44 7.72
C SER A 374 12.93 7.99 7.25
N GLN A 375 13.45 7.70 6.06
CA GLN A 375 13.49 6.34 5.50
C GLN A 375 14.30 5.37 6.35
N LEU A 376 15.38 5.83 6.98
CA LEU A 376 16.21 4.96 7.81
C LEU A 376 15.52 4.66 9.15
N ALA A 377 14.94 5.66 9.80
CA ALA A 377 14.19 5.49 11.04
C ALA A 377 13.02 4.51 10.86
N GLU A 378 12.17 4.74 9.85
CA GLU A 378 11.07 3.82 9.50
C GLU A 378 11.61 2.41 9.19
N GLY A 379 12.68 2.31 8.39
CA GLY A 379 13.27 1.03 8.04
C GLY A 379 13.81 0.24 9.25
N ILE A 380 14.45 0.91 10.21
CA ILE A 380 14.94 0.26 11.44
C ILE A 380 13.76 -0.14 12.34
N MET A 381 12.80 0.75 12.56
CA MET A 381 11.62 0.48 13.40
C MET A 381 10.79 -0.68 12.84
N TYR A 382 10.57 -0.71 11.53
CA TYR A 382 9.85 -1.79 10.86
C TYR A 382 10.62 -3.14 10.92
N LEU A 383 11.95 -3.13 10.79
CA LEU A 383 12.77 -4.33 11.02
C LEU A 383 12.68 -4.80 12.47
N ALA A 384 12.78 -3.90 13.44
CA ALA A 384 12.63 -4.22 14.85
C ALA A 384 11.26 -4.85 15.16
N MET A 385 10.17 -4.37 14.54
CA MET A 385 8.84 -4.97 14.66
C MET A 385 8.81 -6.41 14.11
N ILE A 386 9.43 -6.67 12.95
CA ILE A 386 9.51 -8.02 12.36
C ILE A 386 10.29 -8.99 13.27
N GLU A 387 11.42 -8.53 13.80
CA GLU A 387 12.39 -9.39 14.48
C GLU A 387 12.02 -9.67 15.92
N SER A 388 11.57 -8.64 16.66
CA SER A 388 11.03 -8.78 18.02
C SER A 388 9.81 -9.69 18.07
N LYS A 389 8.97 -9.65 17.02
CA LYS A 389 7.62 -10.20 17.00
C LYS A 389 6.76 -9.72 18.18
N ALA A 390 7.03 -8.50 18.64
CA ALA A 390 6.36 -7.90 19.78
C ALA A 390 4.85 -7.82 19.59
N THR A 391 4.11 -8.14 20.65
CA THR A 391 2.64 -7.99 20.72
C THR A 391 2.21 -6.79 21.58
N THR A 392 3.16 -6.22 22.32
CA THR A 392 3.00 -5.04 23.17
C THR A 392 4.11 -4.02 22.92
N LEU A 393 3.90 -2.78 23.35
CA LEU A 393 4.92 -1.74 23.23
C LEU A 393 6.16 -2.04 24.09
N ALA A 394 5.99 -2.58 25.30
CA ALA A 394 7.11 -2.89 26.20
C ALA A 394 8.07 -3.95 25.60
N GLU A 395 7.53 -5.01 24.97
CA GLU A 395 8.32 -6.00 24.24
C GLU A 395 9.12 -5.37 23.09
N TYR A 396 8.48 -4.47 22.33
CA TYR A 396 9.11 -3.75 21.22
C TYR A 396 10.23 -2.82 21.71
N LEU A 397 9.98 -2.05 22.78
CA LEU A 397 10.95 -1.16 23.41
C LEU A 397 12.15 -1.93 23.98
N THR A 398 11.91 -3.04 24.68
CA THR A 398 12.97 -3.91 25.19
C THR A 398 13.86 -4.45 24.05
N TYR A 399 13.27 -4.81 22.90
CA TYR A 399 14.04 -5.19 21.71
C TYR A 399 14.85 -4.02 21.14
N ILE A 400 14.27 -2.81 21.09
CA ILE A 400 14.97 -1.60 20.62
C ILE A 400 16.20 -1.32 21.49
N GLU A 401 16.05 -1.35 22.82
CA GLU A 401 17.16 -1.17 23.75
C GLU A 401 18.26 -2.21 23.50
N THR A 402 17.88 -3.48 23.48
CA THR A 402 18.84 -4.60 23.38
C THR A 402 19.67 -4.59 22.09
N ASN A 403 19.12 -4.09 20.97
CA ASN A 403 19.72 -4.25 19.64
C ASN A 403 20.25 -2.95 19.01
N TYR A 404 19.78 -1.77 19.45
CA TYR A 404 20.15 -0.49 18.83
C TYR A 404 20.73 0.54 19.83
N VAL A 405 20.70 0.27 21.13
CA VAL A 405 21.22 1.19 22.17
C VAL A 405 22.57 0.70 22.67
N ASN A 406 23.63 1.12 21.97
CA ASN A 406 24.94 0.46 22.03
C ASN A 406 25.92 1.06 23.05
N THR A 407 25.72 2.30 23.47
CA THR A 407 26.61 3.00 24.41
C THR A 407 25.90 3.42 25.69
N ALA A 408 26.67 3.57 26.79
CA ALA A 408 26.12 4.06 28.06
C ALA A 408 25.50 5.47 27.98
N ASN A 409 25.92 6.28 27.01
CA ASN A 409 25.31 7.59 26.74
C ASN A 409 23.97 7.45 26.01
N GLU A 410 23.89 6.60 24.98
CA GLU A 410 22.63 6.29 24.31
C GLU A 410 21.62 5.65 25.27
N LYS A 411 22.05 4.75 26.17
CA LYS A 411 21.17 4.14 27.19
C LYS A 411 20.56 5.19 28.13
N LYS A 412 21.36 6.14 28.62
CA LYS A 412 20.83 7.26 29.45
C LYS A 412 19.80 8.11 28.70
N ARG A 413 20.03 8.37 27.42
CA ARG A 413 19.11 9.14 26.55
C ARG A 413 17.82 8.36 26.25
N TYR A 414 17.95 7.05 26.04
CA TYR A 414 16.82 6.14 25.84
C TYR A 414 15.95 6.03 27.10
N GLN A 415 16.56 5.86 28.27
CA GLN A 415 15.86 5.87 29.56
C GLN A 415 15.17 7.22 29.83
N LEU A 416 15.76 8.34 29.40
CA LEU A 416 15.09 9.64 29.44
C LEU A 416 13.86 9.67 28.53
N LEU A 417 13.94 9.17 27.30
CA LEU A 417 12.80 9.05 26.37
C LEU A 417 11.63 8.25 26.99
N LEU A 418 11.92 7.10 27.61
CA LEU A 418 10.91 6.31 28.32
C LEU A 418 10.24 7.13 29.43
N LYS A 419 11.05 7.82 30.24
CA LYS A 419 10.57 8.63 31.37
C LYS A 419 9.74 9.85 30.93
N ILE A 420 10.14 10.59 29.90
CA ILE A 420 9.37 11.76 29.39
C ILE A 420 8.05 11.34 28.71
N ASN A 421 7.82 10.04 28.51
CA ASN A 421 6.56 9.46 28.04
C ASN A 421 5.73 8.76 29.15
N GLY A 422 6.25 8.69 30.38
CA GLY A 422 5.57 8.08 31.51
C GLY A 422 5.64 6.55 31.49
N LEU A 423 6.72 6.00 30.96
CA LEU A 423 7.02 4.57 30.99
C LEU A 423 8.03 4.23 32.09
N SER A 424 8.03 2.97 32.50
CA SER A 424 9.09 2.38 33.33
C SER A 424 10.38 2.18 32.52
N ASP A 425 11.49 1.84 33.21
CA ASP A 425 12.78 1.53 32.57
C ASP A 425 12.74 0.34 31.59
N VAL A 426 11.66 -0.45 31.60
CA VAL A 426 11.40 -1.58 30.68
C VAL A 426 10.28 -1.30 29.66
N GLY A 427 9.80 -0.06 29.59
CA GLY A 427 8.80 0.37 28.60
C GLY A 427 7.35 0.06 28.94
N GLU A 428 7.03 -0.33 30.18
CA GLU A 428 5.64 -0.51 30.63
C GLU A 428 4.99 0.83 30.99
N PHE A 429 3.68 0.95 30.76
CA PHE A 429 2.88 2.11 31.18
C PHE A 429 2.86 2.24 32.71
N THR A 430 3.19 3.41 33.24
CA THR A 430 3.22 3.63 34.71
C THR A 430 1.85 3.91 35.33
N LEU A 431 0.84 4.23 34.52
CA LEU A 431 -0.52 4.55 34.96
C LEU A 431 -1.55 3.58 34.35
N GLY A 432 -2.39 2.99 35.19
CA GLY A 432 -3.46 2.07 34.79
C GLY A 432 -4.76 2.76 34.34
N GLU A 433 -5.89 2.07 34.49
CA GLU A 433 -7.23 2.67 34.47
C GLU A 433 -7.38 3.67 35.63
N ILE A 434 -8.23 4.69 35.49
CA ILE A 434 -8.74 5.43 36.65
C ILE A 434 -10.13 4.91 36.94
N LYS A 435 -10.28 4.27 38.10
CA LYS A 435 -11.59 3.97 38.64
C LYS A 435 -12.03 5.17 39.46
N GLU A 436 -13.17 5.76 39.11
CA GLU A 436 -13.87 6.67 40.02
C GLU A 436 -14.27 5.86 41.26
N ASN A 437 -14.00 6.41 42.45
CA ASN A 437 -14.36 5.83 43.75
C ASN A 437 -15.71 6.35 44.23
#